data_AF-A0A7J4KGB5-F1
#
_entry.id   AF-A0A7J4KGB5-F1
#
_cell.length_a   1.000
_cell.length_b   1.000
_cell.length_c   1.000
_cell.angle_alpha   90.00
_cell.angle_beta   90.00
_cell.angle_gamma   90.00
#
_symmetry.space_group_name_H-M   'P 1'
#
loop_
_entity.id
_entity.type
_entity.pdbx_description
1 polymer ?
#
loop_
_entity_poly.entity_id
_entity_poly.type
_entity_poly.pdbx_seq_one_letter_code
_entity_poly.pdbx_strand_id
1 'polypeptide(L)'
;MTHYNNYIDFTGSSPQNIEDWKTTYLSLLKKITMYHQGKQLILKNQDNTGKILQLLEMFPDAKFIYMYRNPYDLYMSMLKFMRKVIPLYCVQTPPPLKDVEDHMMTLFTHMTKKYIQDKPLIPKENLMEVRYENFIDEPLDIVSTPYNKFSLNGYRDIEPSMNSYLTTQKTIHMDKYNFTDSIKKKIENHWGFALTEYEYTRPQEEVS
;
A
#
# COMPACT_ATOMS: atom_id res chain seq x y z
N MET A 1 6.63 -0.73 19.99
CA MET A 1 6.38 -0.69 18.53
C MET A 1 7.67 -0.67 17.71
N THR A 2 8.76 -0.03 18.18
CA THR A 2 10.05 0.07 17.45
C THR A 2 10.63 -1.26 16.96
N HIS A 3 10.64 -2.30 17.79
CA HIS A 3 11.18 -3.61 17.39
C HIS A 3 10.39 -4.27 16.26
N TYR A 4 9.06 -4.11 16.23
CA TYR A 4 8.20 -4.64 15.16
C TYR A 4 8.45 -3.91 13.84
N ASN A 5 8.66 -2.59 13.90
CA ASN A 5 8.90 -1.78 12.71
C ASN A 5 10.21 -2.15 12.00
N ASN A 6 11.20 -2.66 12.72
CA ASN A 6 12.44 -3.15 12.09
C ASN A 6 12.19 -4.32 11.11
N TYR A 7 11.08 -5.05 11.23
CA TYR A 7 10.72 -6.11 10.29
C TYR A 7 9.90 -5.61 9.10
N ILE A 8 9.55 -4.32 9.06
CA ILE A 8 8.81 -3.72 7.94
C ILE A 8 9.75 -3.48 6.76
N ASP A 9 10.97 -3.03 7.01
CA ASP A 9 11.99 -2.78 5.98
C ASP A 9 13.35 -3.43 6.26
N PHE A 10 13.44 -4.24 7.31
CA PHE A 10 14.67 -4.88 7.80
C PHE A 10 15.76 -3.91 8.25
N THR A 11 15.47 -2.62 8.43
CA THR A 11 16.43 -1.66 8.97
C THR A 11 16.80 -2.05 10.40
N GLY A 12 18.10 -2.30 10.64
CA GLY A 12 18.61 -2.74 11.94
C GLY A 12 18.34 -4.22 12.29
N SER A 13 17.84 -5.02 11.33
CA SER A 13 17.72 -6.48 11.50
C SER A 13 19.05 -7.18 11.24
N SER A 14 19.31 -8.29 11.94
CA SER A 14 20.50 -9.13 11.70
C SER A 14 20.40 -9.83 10.34
N PRO A 15 21.52 -10.17 9.67
CA PRO A 15 21.50 -10.96 8.45
C PRO A 15 20.76 -12.29 8.63
N GLN A 16 20.90 -12.94 9.78
CA GLN A 16 20.19 -14.18 10.09
C GLN A 16 18.66 -13.99 10.08
N ASN A 17 18.14 -12.91 10.69
CA ASN A 17 16.70 -12.65 10.71
C ASN A 17 16.14 -12.42 9.30
N ILE A 18 16.91 -11.77 8.42
CA ILE A 18 16.51 -11.53 7.04
C ILE A 18 16.45 -12.87 6.29
N GLU A 19 17.46 -13.72 6.44
CA GLU A 19 17.48 -15.04 5.79
C GLU A 19 16.41 -16.00 6.31
N ASP A 20 16.11 -15.95 7.62
CA ASP A 20 15.00 -16.72 8.21
C ASP A 20 13.65 -16.27 7.65
N TRP A 21 13.46 -14.96 7.48
CA TRP A 21 12.28 -14.41 6.83
C TRP A 21 12.18 -14.85 5.36
N LYS A 22 13.26 -14.73 4.58
CA LYS A 22 13.27 -15.15 3.17
C LYS A 22 12.94 -16.63 3.02
N THR A 23 13.54 -17.47 3.87
CA THR A 23 13.32 -18.92 3.87
C THR A 23 11.86 -19.26 4.19
N THR A 24 11.31 -18.61 5.23
CA THR A 24 9.91 -18.82 5.65
C THR A 24 8.94 -18.34 4.57
N TYR A 25 9.17 -17.16 4.01
CA TYR A 25 8.33 -16.58 2.96
C TYR A 25 8.36 -17.43 1.70
N LEU A 26 9.54 -17.86 1.24
CA LEU A 26 9.68 -18.74 0.09
C LEU A 26 8.98 -20.09 0.28
N SER A 27 9.06 -20.66 1.49
CA SER A 27 8.35 -21.91 1.82
C SER A 27 6.84 -21.76 1.70
N LEU A 28 6.29 -20.65 2.22
CA LEU A 28 4.86 -20.32 2.06
C LEU A 28 4.48 -20.19 0.59
N LEU A 29 5.22 -19.38 -0.18
CA LEU A 29 4.91 -19.16 -1.60
C LEU A 29 4.98 -20.45 -2.41
N LYS A 30 5.98 -21.31 -2.18
CA LYS A 30 6.07 -22.64 -2.83
C LYS A 30 4.83 -23.49 -2.56
N LYS A 31 4.33 -23.53 -1.32
CA LYS A 31 3.12 -24.27 -0.97
C LYS A 31 1.89 -23.73 -1.70
N ILE A 32 1.73 -22.41 -1.75
CA ILE A 32 0.63 -21.75 -2.46
C ILE A 32 0.71 -22.03 -3.95
N THR A 33 1.90 -21.94 -4.55
CA THR A 33 2.13 -22.25 -5.97
C THR A 33 1.78 -23.72 -6.28
N MET A 34 2.18 -24.66 -5.43
CA MET A 34 1.82 -26.08 -5.60
C MET A 34 0.30 -26.29 -5.50
N TYR A 35 -0.35 -25.67 -4.51
CA TYR A 35 -1.80 -25.76 -4.32
C TYR A 35 -2.58 -25.21 -5.53
N HIS A 36 -2.10 -24.11 -6.12
CA HIS A 36 -2.68 -23.50 -7.31
C HIS A 36 -2.07 -24.00 -8.62
N GLN A 37 -1.39 -25.16 -8.63
CA GLN A 37 -0.90 -25.83 -9.84
C GLN A 37 0.01 -24.94 -10.72
N GLY A 38 0.88 -24.15 -10.09
CA GLY A 38 1.82 -23.30 -10.81
C GLY A 38 1.25 -21.99 -11.34
N LYS A 39 0.00 -21.63 -11.02
CA LYS A 39 -0.56 -20.32 -11.38
C LYS A 39 0.27 -19.18 -10.79
N GLN A 40 0.41 -18.11 -11.58
CA GLN A 40 1.10 -16.90 -11.14
C GLN A 40 0.46 -16.33 -9.87
N LEU A 41 1.30 -16.05 -8.88
CA LEU A 41 0.86 -15.46 -7.62
C LEU A 41 0.64 -13.95 -7.77
N ILE A 42 -0.46 -13.47 -7.20
CA ILE A 42 -0.71 -12.04 -6.99
C ILE A 42 -0.65 -11.82 -5.48
N LEU A 43 0.38 -11.11 -5.02
CA LEU A 43 0.67 -10.94 -3.60
C LEU A 43 0.38 -9.50 -3.20
N LYS A 44 -0.43 -9.32 -2.15
CA LYS A 44 -0.76 -8.00 -1.60
C LYS A 44 -0.45 -7.98 -0.11
N ASN A 45 0.61 -7.28 0.25
CA ASN A 45 0.97 -6.95 1.63
C ASN A 45 1.48 -5.50 1.69
N GLN A 46 0.99 -4.71 2.65
CA GLN A 46 1.42 -3.32 2.85
C GLN A 46 2.92 -3.24 3.14
N ASP A 47 3.47 -4.19 3.92
CA ASP A 47 4.87 -4.16 4.34
C ASP A 47 5.84 -4.43 3.19
N ASN A 48 5.36 -4.93 2.04
CA ASN A 48 6.22 -5.10 0.84
C ASN A 48 6.76 -3.77 0.33
N THR A 49 6.08 -2.66 0.65
CA THR A 49 6.53 -1.29 0.37
C THR A 49 7.93 -1.01 0.92
N GLY A 50 8.28 -1.59 2.08
CA GLY A 50 9.60 -1.45 2.70
C GLY A 50 10.62 -2.52 2.30
N LYS A 51 10.22 -3.55 1.53
CA LYS A 51 11.02 -4.76 1.29
C LYS A 51 11.44 -4.95 -0.17
N ILE A 52 11.44 -3.88 -0.98
CA ILE A 52 11.74 -3.98 -2.42
C ILE A 52 13.08 -4.69 -2.66
N LEU A 53 14.13 -4.30 -1.93
CA LEU A 53 15.45 -4.92 -2.06
C LEU A 53 15.39 -6.43 -1.83
N GLN A 54 14.84 -6.89 -0.71
CA GLN A 54 14.78 -8.31 -0.38
C GLN A 54 13.87 -9.08 -1.34
N LEU A 55 12.78 -8.46 -1.82
CA LEU A 55 11.90 -9.07 -2.81
C LEU A 55 12.61 -9.25 -4.16
N LEU A 56 13.40 -8.28 -4.61
CA LEU A 56 14.18 -8.38 -5.84
C LEU A 56 15.32 -9.40 -5.73
N GLU A 57 15.95 -9.53 -4.56
CA GLU A 57 16.95 -10.58 -4.30
C GLU A 57 16.35 -11.99 -4.44
N MET A 58 15.10 -12.18 -3.99
CA MET A 58 14.41 -13.47 -4.07
C MET A 58 13.75 -13.70 -5.45
N PHE A 59 13.24 -12.64 -6.06
CA PHE A 59 12.42 -12.67 -7.27
C PHE A 59 12.83 -11.51 -8.21
N PRO A 60 13.95 -11.65 -8.95
CA PRO A 60 14.47 -10.56 -9.79
C PRO A 60 13.48 -10.08 -10.87
N ASP A 61 12.61 -11.00 -11.34
CA ASP A 61 11.60 -10.72 -12.36
C ASP A 61 10.24 -10.27 -11.77
N ALA A 62 10.16 -9.99 -10.46
CA ALA A 62 8.91 -9.57 -9.82
C ALA A 62 8.37 -8.28 -10.45
N LYS A 63 7.03 -8.22 -10.57
CA LYS A 63 6.29 -7.05 -11.04
C LYS A 63 5.69 -6.34 -9.84
N PHE A 64 5.87 -5.03 -9.77
CA PHE A 64 5.44 -4.18 -8.66
C PHE A 64 4.33 -3.25 -9.12
N ILE A 65 3.23 -3.25 -8.37
CA ILE A 65 2.15 -2.29 -8.52
C ILE A 65 2.09 -1.52 -7.20
N TYR A 66 2.44 -0.24 -7.23
CA TYR A 66 2.38 0.65 -6.07
C TYR A 66 1.20 1.60 -6.22
N MET A 67 0.32 1.63 -5.23
CA MET A 67 -0.83 2.53 -5.21
C MET A 67 -0.56 3.69 -4.24
N TYR A 68 -0.71 4.90 -4.73
CA TYR A 68 -0.61 6.13 -3.94
C TYR A 68 -1.95 6.87 -3.93
N ARG A 69 -2.21 7.62 -2.87
CA ARG A 69 -3.48 8.30 -2.63
C ARG A 69 -3.24 9.69 -2.09
N ASN A 70 -4.19 10.61 -2.29
CA ASN A 70 -4.18 11.91 -1.65
C ASN A 70 -3.89 11.78 -0.13
N PRO A 71 -2.78 12.37 0.38
CA PRO A 71 -2.40 12.25 1.79
C PRO A 71 -3.47 12.73 2.79
N TYR A 72 -4.31 13.69 2.39
CA TYR A 72 -5.41 14.20 3.22
C TYR A 72 -6.50 13.14 3.44
N ASP A 73 -7.01 12.56 2.35
CA ASP A 73 -8.01 11.49 2.41
C ASP A 73 -7.45 10.21 3.03
N LEU A 74 -6.18 9.91 2.73
CA LEU A 74 -5.49 8.76 3.30
C LEU A 74 -5.39 8.87 4.83
N TYR A 75 -4.99 10.03 5.36
CA TYR A 75 -4.90 10.27 6.80
C TYR A 75 -6.26 10.01 7.48
N MET A 76 -7.34 10.58 6.94
CA MET A 76 -8.67 10.43 7.51
C MET A 76 -9.16 8.97 7.46
N SER A 77 -8.90 8.29 6.34
CA SER A 77 -9.21 6.87 6.16
C SER A 77 -8.44 6.00 7.16
N MET A 78 -7.14 6.24 7.34
CA MET A 78 -6.31 5.49 8.27
C MET A 78 -6.72 5.75 9.72
N LEU A 79 -6.99 7.01 10.10
CA LEU A 79 -7.46 7.36 11.43
C LEU A 79 -8.82 6.70 11.76
N LYS A 80 -9.75 6.71 10.80
CA LYS A 80 -11.04 6.02 10.92
C LYS A 80 -10.86 4.52 11.10
N PHE A 81 -9.95 3.90 10.34
CA PHE A 81 -9.60 2.49 10.47
C PHE A 81 -9.02 2.18 11.85
N MET A 82 -8.02 2.94 12.30
CA MET A 82 -7.36 2.73 13.59
C MET A 82 -8.34 2.89 14.77
N ARG A 83 -9.24 3.87 14.74
CA ARG A 83 -10.30 4.05 15.75
C ARG A 83 -11.20 2.83 15.90
N LYS A 84 -11.45 2.10 14.81
CA LYS A 84 -12.28 0.89 14.83
C LYS A 84 -11.49 -0.34 15.23
N VAL A 85 -10.28 -0.50 14.69
CA VAL A 85 -9.52 -1.75 14.78
C VAL A 85 -8.77 -1.86 16.10
N ILE A 86 -8.14 -0.80 16.58
CA ILE A 86 -7.33 -0.87 17.80
C ILE A 86 -8.14 -1.40 19.00
N PRO A 87 -9.37 -0.92 19.29
CA PRO A 87 -10.16 -1.45 20.41
C PRO A 87 -10.58 -2.92 20.24
N LEU A 88 -10.70 -3.41 19.00
CA LEU A 88 -11.16 -4.77 18.71
C LEU A 88 -10.04 -5.82 18.82
N TYR A 89 -8.81 -5.44 18.49
CA TYR A 89 -7.67 -6.37 18.41
C TYR A 89 -6.62 -6.17 19.51
N CYS A 90 -6.77 -5.14 20.35
CA CYS A 90 -5.94 -5.00 21.53
C CYS A 90 -6.35 -6.03 22.60
N VAL A 91 -5.44 -6.95 22.92
CA VAL A 91 -5.58 -7.91 24.02
C VAL A 91 -5.46 -7.21 25.39
N GLN A 92 -4.86 -6.02 25.43
CA GLN A 92 -4.73 -5.17 26.62
C GLN A 92 -5.55 -3.89 26.45
N THR A 93 -5.54 -3.02 27.46
CA THR A 93 -6.12 -1.68 27.35
C THR A 93 -5.56 -0.95 26.12
N PRO A 94 -6.41 -0.49 25.19
CA PRO A 94 -5.97 0.28 24.04
C PRO A 94 -5.15 1.50 24.46
N PRO A 95 -4.03 1.80 23.76
CA PRO A 95 -3.29 3.04 24.00
C PRO A 95 -4.16 4.26 23.65
N PRO A 96 -3.82 5.46 24.17
CA PRO A 96 -4.43 6.71 23.73
C PRO A 96 -4.42 6.82 22.21
N LEU A 97 -5.54 7.24 21.62
CA LEU A 97 -5.67 7.37 20.17
C LEU A 97 -4.58 8.27 19.55
N LYS A 98 -4.12 9.28 20.30
CA LYS A 98 -3.03 10.16 19.87
C LYS A 98 -1.73 9.38 19.62
N ASP A 99 -1.38 8.45 20.51
CA ASP A 99 -0.16 7.66 20.36
C ASP A 99 -0.24 6.72 19.15
N VAL A 100 -1.44 6.17 18.90
CA VAL A 100 -1.73 5.37 17.70
C VAL A 100 -1.59 6.21 16.43
N GLU A 101 -2.15 7.42 16.44
CA GLU A 101 -2.10 8.36 15.33
C GLU A 101 -0.65 8.76 15.02
N ASP A 102 0.12 9.17 16.03
CA ASP A 102 1.51 9.58 15.88
C ASP A 102 2.38 8.42 15.35
N HIS A 103 2.13 7.20 15.84
CA HIS A 103 2.81 6.00 15.34
C HIS A 103 2.44 5.69 13.89
N MET A 104 1.15 5.74 13.55
CA MET A 104 0.63 5.53 12.20
C MET A 104 1.25 6.53 11.22
N MET A 105 1.33 7.82 11.58
CA MET A 105 1.94 8.85 10.75
C MET A 105 3.43 8.63 10.55
N THR A 106 4.15 8.28 11.62
CA THR A 106 5.58 7.97 11.57
C THR A 106 5.87 6.77 10.68
N LEU A 107 5.08 5.70 10.83
CA LEU A 107 5.26 4.48 10.06
C LEU A 107 4.96 4.70 8.57
N PHE A 108 3.89 5.43 8.23
CA PHE A 108 3.62 5.79 6.85
C PHE A 108 4.76 6.59 6.22
N THR A 109 5.28 7.58 6.95
CA THR A 109 6.44 8.38 6.51
C THR A 109 7.63 7.50 6.21
N HIS A 110 7.95 6.58 7.12
CA HIS A 110 9.07 5.64 6.98
C HIS A 110 8.93 4.75 5.75
N MET A 111 7.79 4.06 5.61
CA MET A 111 7.54 3.15 4.48
C MET A 111 7.54 3.87 3.14
N THR A 112 6.89 5.04 3.05
CA THR A 112 6.78 5.77 1.78
C THR A 112 8.13 6.34 1.36
N LYS A 113 8.93 6.86 2.30
CA LYS A 113 10.30 7.30 1.99
C LYS A 113 11.20 6.13 1.56
N LYS A 114 11.08 4.97 2.23
CA LYS A 114 11.80 3.75 1.84
C LYS A 114 11.43 3.32 0.42
N TYR A 115 10.14 3.34 0.10
CA TYR A 115 9.67 3.06 -1.26
C TYR A 115 10.25 4.03 -2.29
N ILE A 116 10.19 5.35 -2.05
CA ILE A 116 10.73 6.35 -2.97
C ILE A 116 12.24 6.14 -3.18
N GLN A 117 12.97 5.79 -2.12
CA GLN A 117 14.39 5.47 -2.20
C GLN A 117 14.69 4.19 -2.99
N ASP A 118 13.88 3.15 -2.81
CA ASP A 118 14.13 1.82 -3.38
C ASP A 118 13.51 1.60 -4.75
N LYS A 119 12.46 2.33 -5.13
CA LYS A 119 11.77 2.16 -6.42
C LYS A 119 12.71 2.24 -7.65
N PRO A 120 13.83 2.99 -7.66
CA PRO A 120 14.79 2.96 -8.76
C PRO A 120 15.52 1.60 -8.93
N LEU A 121 15.50 0.72 -7.92
CA LEU A 121 16.06 -0.64 -8.02
C LEU A 121 15.17 -1.56 -8.87
N ILE A 122 13.89 -1.22 -9.03
CA ILE A 122 12.94 -2.01 -9.82
C ILE A 122 13.15 -1.66 -11.30
N PRO A 123 13.28 -2.65 -12.19
CA PRO A 123 13.28 -2.39 -13.64
C PRO A 123 12.04 -1.59 -14.05
N LYS A 124 12.19 -0.57 -14.90
CA LYS A 124 11.10 0.37 -15.24
C LYS A 124 9.89 -0.33 -15.88
N GLU A 125 10.16 -1.38 -16.64
CA GLU A 125 9.17 -2.28 -17.23
C GLU A 125 8.40 -3.09 -16.19
N ASN A 126 8.97 -3.31 -15.00
CA ASN A 126 8.39 -4.09 -13.91
C ASN A 126 7.70 -3.24 -12.84
N LEU A 127 7.71 -1.90 -12.93
CA LEU A 127 7.06 -1.00 -11.98
C LEU A 127 5.87 -0.26 -12.61
N MET A 128 4.70 -0.36 -11.97
CA MET A 128 3.52 0.46 -12.24
C MET A 128 3.11 1.23 -10.98
N GLU A 129 2.97 2.54 -11.09
CA GLU A 129 2.44 3.39 -10.02
C GLU A 129 1.01 3.81 -10.38
N VAL A 130 0.08 3.70 -9.41
CA VAL A 130 -1.35 3.90 -9.61
C VAL A 130 -1.85 4.95 -8.65
N ARG A 131 -2.42 6.03 -9.20
CA ARG A 131 -3.19 7.01 -8.44
C ARG A 131 -4.51 6.37 -8.02
N TYR A 132 -4.80 6.33 -6.72
CA TYR A 132 -6.01 5.75 -6.17
C TYR A 132 -7.28 6.35 -6.79
N GLU A 133 -7.30 7.67 -6.95
CA GLU A 133 -8.44 8.42 -7.48
C GLU A 133 -8.74 7.97 -8.92
N ASN A 134 -7.71 7.86 -9.77
CA ASN A 134 -7.89 7.34 -11.14
C ASN A 134 -8.38 5.88 -11.14
N PHE A 135 -7.94 5.06 -10.18
CA PHE A 135 -8.43 3.69 -10.06
C PHE A 135 -9.90 3.62 -9.65
N ILE A 136 -10.38 4.55 -8.83
CA ILE A 136 -11.79 4.60 -8.47
C ILE A 136 -12.65 5.08 -9.65
N ASP A 137 -12.16 6.06 -10.42
CA ASP A 137 -12.89 6.62 -11.55
C ASP A 137 -12.95 5.62 -12.73
N GLU A 138 -11.83 4.94 -13.04
CA GLU A 138 -11.68 4.07 -14.22
C GLU A 138 -11.08 2.68 -13.86
N PRO A 139 -11.75 1.87 -13.01
CA PRO A 139 -11.16 0.64 -12.45
C PRO A 139 -10.82 -0.42 -13.50
N LEU A 140 -11.65 -0.58 -14.54
CA LEU A 140 -11.39 -1.59 -15.58
C LEU A 140 -10.18 -1.21 -16.45
N ASP A 141 -10.05 0.07 -16.79
CA ASP A 141 -8.95 0.57 -17.61
C ASP A 141 -7.62 0.46 -16.86
N ILE A 142 -7.62 0.85 -15.58
CA ILE A 142 -6.43 0.70 -14.72
C ILE A 142 -6.07 -0.78 -14.51
N VAL A 143 -7.03 -1.68 -14.35
CA VAL A 143 -6.74 -3.13 -14.20
C VAL A 143 -6.28 -3.77 -15.51
N SER A 144 -6.69 -3.28 -16.67
CA SER A 144 -6.19 -3.77 -17.97
C SER A 144 -4.71 -3.44 -18.19
N THR A 145 -4.26 -2.30 -17.65
CA THR A 145 -2.92 -1.76 -17.85
C THR A 145 -1.78 -2.71 -17.43
N PRO A 146 -1.77 -3.34 -16.24
CA PRO A 146 -0.72 -4.29 -15.87
C PRO A 146 -0.69 -5.54 -16.77
N TYR A 147 -1.82 -5.96 -17.36
CA TYR A 147 -1.80 -7.06 -18.32
C TYR A 147 -1.01 -6.70 -19.57
N ASN A 148 -1.24 -5.51 -20.12
CA ASN A 148 -0.49 -5.04 -21.28
C ASN A 148 0.97 -4.74 -20.92
N LYS A 149 1.20 -3.99 -19.84
CA LYS A 149 2.53 -3.55 -19.43
C LYS A 149 3.46 -4.71 -19.06
N PHE A 150 2.96 -5.69 -18.32
CA PHE A 150 3.75 -6.85 -17.89
C PHE A 150 3.61 -8.07 -18.82
N SER A 151 2.96 -7.91 -19.97
CA SER A 151 2.70 -9.00 -20.94
C SER A 151 2.02 -10.22 -20.31
N LEU A 152 0.99 -9.97 -19.48
CA LEU A 152 0.19 -11.03 -18.84
C LEU A 152 -0.98 -11.43 -19.73
N ASN A 153 -1.28 -12.72 -19.73
CA ASN A 153 -2.40 -13.29 -20.48
C ASN A 153 -3.69 -13.35 -19.65
N GLY A 154 -4.83 -13.55 -20.31
CA GLY A 154 -6.10 -13.88 -19.65
C GLY A 154 -6.97 -12.70 -19.24
N TYR A 155 -6.64 -11.45 -19.61
CA TYR A 155 -7.51 -10.30 -19.32
C TYR A 155 -8.89 -10.45 -19.96
N ARG A 156 -8.95 -10.80 -21.26
CA ARG A 156 -10.22 -10.94 -22.00
C ARG A 156 -11.15 -11.99 -21.39
N ASP A 157 -10.58 -13.05 -20.81
CA ASP A 157 -11.36 -14.12 -20.20
C ASP A 157 -11.99 -13.70 -18.87
N ILE A 158 -11.34 -12.78 -18.14
CA ILE A 158 -11.78 -12.35 -16.80
C ILE A 158 -12.52 -11.01 -16.80
N GLU A 159 -12.37 -10.19 -17.84
CA GLU A 159 -13.00 -8.88 -17.99
C GLU A 159 -14.52 -8.91 -17.73
N PRO A 160 -15.32 -9.85 -18.28
CA PRO A 160 -16.75 -9.91 -17.98
C PRO A 160 -17.05 -10.13 -16.49
N SER A 161 -16.25 -10.97 -15.82
CA SER A 161 -16.39 -11.25 -14.38
C SER A 161 -15.99 -10.04 -13.54
N MET A 162 -14.93 -9.33 -13.93
CA MET A 162 -14.52 -8.07 -13.28
C MET A 162 -15.60 -6.99 -13.43
N ASN A 163 -16.15 -6.84 -14.63
CA ASN A 163 -17.23 -5.89 -14.88
C ASN A 163 -18.48 -6.24 -14.03
N SER A 164 -18.87 -7.51 -14.01
CA SER A 164 -19.95 -7.98 -13.13
C SER A 164 -19.66 -7.67 -11.66
N TYR A 165 -18.43 -7.90 -11.18
CA TYR A 165 -18.05 -7.55 -9.82
C TYR A 165 -18.20 -6.05 -9.56
N LEU A 166 -17.72 -5.18 -10.46
CA LEU A 166 -17.83 -3.74 -10.29
C LEU A 166 -19.27 -3.24 -10.24
N THR A 167 -20.21 -3.89 -10.95
CA THR A 167 -21.64 -3.55 -10.81
C THR A 167 -22.15 -3.75 -9.39
N THR A 168 -21.63 -4.74 -8.65
CA THR A 168 -21.97 -4.96 -7.22
C THR A 168 -21.35 -3.91 -6.29
N GLN A 169 -20.30 -3.23 -6.74
CA GLN A 169 -19.57 -2.24 -5.94
C GLN A 169 -20.10 -0.81 -6.15
N LYS A 170 -21.05 -0.58 -7.08
CA LYS A 170 -21.60 0.76 -7.39
C LYS A 170 -22.24 1.48 -6.20
N THR A 171 -22.62 0.74 -5.16
CA THR A 171 -23.19 1.30 -3.92
C THR A 171 -22.12 1.69 -2.89
N ILE A 172 -20.84 1.48 -3.18
CA ILE A 172 -19.74 1.89 -2.29
C ILE A 172 -19.56 3.39 -2.44
N HIS A 173 -20.00 4.13 -1.42
CA HIS A 173 -19.75 5.54 -1.32
C HIS A 173 -18.37 5.79 -0.71
N MET A 174 -17.55 6.55 -1.41
CA MET A 174 -16.33 7.10 -0.84
C MET A 174 -16.69 8.07 0.28
N ASP A 175 -15.97 7.96 1.40
CA ASP A 175 -16.08 8.93 2.48
C ASP A 175 -15.66 10.32 1.97
N LYS A 176 -16.49 11.33 2.27
CA LYS A 176 -16.10 12.74 2.14
C LYS A 176 -15.62 13.23 3.50
N TYR A 177 -14.49 13.93 3.50
CA TYR A 177 -13.85 14.41 4.73
C TYR A 177 -13.73 15.92 4.72
N ASN A 178 -13.99 16.52 5.88
CA ASN A 178 -13.73 17.93 6.12
C ASN A 178 -12.37 18.07 6.82
N PHE A 179 -11.51 18.92 6.29
CA PHE A 179 -10.15 19.12 6.80
C PHE A 179 -10.06 20.44 7.57
N THR A 180 -9.86 20.36 8.89
CA THR A 180 -9.52 21.55 9.68
C THR A 180 -8.09 22.00 9.37
N ASP A 181 -7.77 23.28 9.56
CA ASP A 181 -6.40 23.77 9.35
C ASP A 181 -5.35 23.07 10.21
N SER A 182 -5.73 22.62 11.41
CA SER A 182 -4.83 21.85 12.27
C SER A 182 -4.48 20.50 11.62
N ILE A 183 -5.47 19.80 11.04
CA ILE A 183 -5.23 18.57 10.29
C ILE A 183 -4.38 18.86 9.06
N LYS A 184 -4.70 19.93 8.31
CA LYS A 184 -3.94 20.29 7.10
C LYS A 184 -2.47 20.51 7.41
N LYS A 185 -2.16 21.36 8.40
CA LYS A 185 -0.79 21.63 8.86
C LYS A 185 -0.08 20.36 9.36
N LYS A 186 -0.79 19.49 10.09
CA LYS A 186 -0.22 18.22 10.58
C LYS A 186 0.23 17.32 9.42
N ILE A 187 -0.61 17.18 8.39
CA ILE A 187 -0.33 16.37 7.21
C ILE A 187 0.80 16.97 6.39
N GLU A 188 0.83 18.29 6.20
CA GLU A 188 1.92 18.97 5.51
C GLU A 188 3.27 18.76 6.23
N ASN A 189 3.27 18.86 7.55
CA ASN A 189 4.49 18.69 8.34
C ASN A 189 5.05 17.25 8.27
N HIS A 190 4.19 16.23 8.29
CA HIS A 190 4.64 14.84 8.31
C HIS A 190 4.79 14.24 6.92
N TRP A 191 3.84 14.53 6.04
CA TRP A 191 3.62 13.89 4.74
C TRP A 191 3.73 14.86 3.56
N GLY A 192 4.21 16.09 3.78
CA GLY A 192 4.45 17.07 2.71
C GLY A 192 5.37 16.55 1.61
N PHE A 193 6.31 15.65 1.94
CA PHE A 193 7.15 14.99 0.94
C PHE A 193 6.32 14.17 -0.07
N ALA A 194 5.24 13.52 0.36
CA ALA A 194 4.37 12.73 -0.50
C ALA A 194 3.43 13.62 -1.33
N LEU A 195 3.05 14.80 -0.81
CA LEU A 195 2.33 15.80 -1.59
C LEU A 195 3.18 16.26 -2.78
N THR A 196 4.46 16.53 -2.55
CA THR A 196 5.40 16.92 -3.61
C THR A 196 5.68 15.76 -4.58
N GLU A 197 6.02 14.57 -4.07
CA GLU A 197 6.36 13.40 -4.90
C GLU A 197 5.22 13.00 -5.86
N TYR A 198 3.97 13.06 -5.37
CA TYR A 198 2.80 12.60 -6.14
C TYR A 198 1.94 13.75 -6.66
N GLU A 199 2.46 14.98 -6.63
CA GLU A 199 1.84 16.18 -7.20
C GLU A 199 0.41 16.42 -6.69
N TYR A 200 0.19 16.23 -5.38
CA TYR A 200 -1.07 16.60 -4.73
C TYR A 200 -1.03 18.02 -4.19
N THR A 201 -2.16 18.71 -4.33
CA THR A 201 -2.33 20.06 -3.80
C THR A 201 -3.07 20.04 -2.47
N ARG A 202 -2.86 21.10 -1.67
CA ARG A 202 -3.63 21.32 -0.45
C ARG A 202 -5.11 21.53 -0.81
N PRO A 203 -6.06 20.85 -0.17
CA PRO A 203 -7.48 21.06 -0.40
C PRO A 203 -7.87 22.48 0.00
N GLN A 204 -8.60 23.16 -0.90
CA GLN A 204 -9.15 24.49 -0.64
C GLN A 204 -10.13 24.45 0.54
N GLU A 205 -10.33 25.58 1.20
CA GLU A 205 -11.44 25.71 2.16
C GLU A 205 -12.74 25.58 1.37
N GLU A 206 -13.65 24.70 1.80
CA GLU A 206 -15.03 24.81 1.33
C GLU A 206 -15.53 26.16 1.83
N VAL A 207 -15.73 27.10 0.92
CA VAL A 207 -16.41 28.37 1.20
C VAL A 207 -17.83 27.97 1.56
N SER A 208 -18.14 28.02 2.86
CA SER A 208 -19.49 27.81 3.40
C SER A 208 -20.50 28.79 2.84
#